data_AF-A0A9X2XVR8-F1
#
_entry.id   AF-A0A9X2XVR8-F1
#
_cell.length_a   1.000
_cell.length_b   1.000
_cell.length_c   1.000
_cell.angle_alpha   90.00
_cell.angle_beta   90.00
_cell.angle_gamma   90.00
#
_symmetry.space_group_name_H-M   'P 1'
#
loop_
_entity.id
_entity.type
_entity.pdbx_description
1 polymer ?
#
loop_
_entity_poly.entity_id
_entity_poly.type
_entity_poly.pdbx_seq_one_letter_code
_entity_poly.pdbx_strand_id
1 'polypeptide(L)'
;MNRLFLYFIAIIIVSCSETQSQGSTVDTNENHKDILPISKIDTAKATVELIKDSIAGEEGETETCYVVIADTGTHYYSLRDKMLALHDTLRQAIDTMHRTYNVTKDLIALPEDDEDDLYAGDYYPRRFPSQELSLEYLNFYLEQAREKSIALVTGIYETKNSADSALDILRKVSPKAFVVKSDIYMGCIH
;
A
#
# COMPACT_ATOMS: atom_id res chain seq x y z
N MET A 1 8.70 -2.33 -60.80
CA MET A 1 7.72 -3.04 -61.67
C MET A 1 7.21 -4.21 -60.85
N ASN A 2 5.96 -4.42 -60.43
CA ASN A 2 4.62 -3.88 -60.66
C ASN A 2 3.93 -3.88 -59.27
N ARG A 3 3.26 -2.81 -58.81
CA ARG A 3 1.92 -2.30 -59.19
C ARG A 3 0.75 -3.27 -58.90
N LEU A 4 -0.12 -2.78 -58.01
CA LEU A 4 -1.57 -2.67 -58.15
C LEU A 4 -2.45 -3.83 -57.62
N PHE A 5 -3.21 -3.55 -56.56
CA PHE A 5 -4.65 -3.79 -56.35
C PHE A 5 -4.93 -3.77 -54.83
N LEU A 6 -6.02 -3.30 -54.27
CA LEU A 6 -7.05 -2.30 -54.60
C LEU A 6 -7.85 -2.16 -53.29
N TYR A 7 -8.32 -0.95 -52.99
CA TYR A 7 -9.11 -0.62 -51.80
C TYR A 7 -10.39 -1.46 -51.69
N PHE A 8 -10.76 -1.84 -50.46
CA PHE A 8 -12.17 -1.92 -50.07
C PHE A 8 -12.38 -1.22 -48.72
N ILE A 9 -13.05 -0.08 -48.81
CA ILE A 9 -13.61 0.71 -47.71
C ILE A 9 -14.93 0.05 -47.31
N ALA A 10 -15.17 -0.16 -46.02
CA ALA A 10 -16.50 -0.29 -45.47
C ALA A 10 -16.56 0.43 -44.11
N ILE A 11 -17.09 1.66 -44.16
CA ILE A 11 -17.50 2.46 -43.02
C ILE A 11 -18.84 1.89 -42.54
N ILE A 12 -18.94 1.49 -41.27
CA ILE A 12 -20.24 1.31 -40.61
C ILE A 12 -20.34 2.34 -39.48
N ILE A 13 -21.14 3.37 -39.76
CA ILE A 13 -21.68 4.37 -38.85
C ILE A 13 -23.11 3.94 -38.51
N VAL A 14 -23.42 3.59 -37.25
CA VAL A 14 -24.76 3.57 -36.62
C VAL A 14 -24.52 3.29 -35.12
N SER A 15 -25.09 3.90 -34.09
CA SER A 15 -25.87 5.13 -33.83
C SER A 15 -25.97 5.18 -32.30
N CYS A 16 -25.88 6.37 -31.70
CA CYS A 16 -26.33 6.59 -30.33
C CYS A 16 -27.84 6.36 -30.22
N SER A 17 -28.27 5.77 -29.11
CA SER A 17 -29.64 5.93 -28.59
C SER A 17 -29.54 6.13 -27.08
N GLU A 18 -29.80 7.37 -26.69
CA GLU A 18 -30.06 7.82 -25.33
C GLU A 18 -31.56 7.62 -25.08
N THR A 19 -31.93 6.85 -24.05
CA THR A 19 -33.32 6.74 -23.60
C THR A 19 -33.37 7.01 -22.11
N GLN A 20 -33.81 8.21 -21.75
CA GLN A 20 -34.41 8.49 -20.45
C GLN A 20 -35.86 7.99 -20.44
N SER A 21 -36.26 7.29 -19.39
CA SER A 21 -37.63 7.36 -18.87
C SER A 21 -37.66 6.96 -17.39
N GLN A 22 -38.33 7.83 -16.63
CA GLN A 22 -38.90 7.71 -15.29
C GLN A 22 -39.55 6.32 -15.09
N GLY A 23 -39.61 5.69 -13.92
CA GLY A 23 -39.72 6.17 -12.55
C GLY A 23 -40.84 5.34 -11.90
N SER A 24 -40.55 4.57 -10.86
CA SER A 24 -41.57 4.06 -9.93
C SER A 24 -40.92 3.67 -8.61
N THR A 25 -41.39 4.38 -7.60
CA THR A 25 -41.17 4.28 -6.16
C THR A 25 -41.73 3.00 -5.58
N VAL A 26 -40.97 2.33 -4.71
CA VAL A 26 -41.50 1.61 -3.54
C VAL A 26 -40.54 1.85 -2.38
N ASP A 27 -41.05 2.57 -1.38
CA ASP A 27 -40.48 2.73 -0.05
C ASP A 27 -40.34 1.40 0.69
N THR A 28 -39.26 1.22 1.45
CA THR A 28 -39.26 0.86 2.88
C THR A 28 -37.82 0.97 3.44
N ASN A 29 -37.56 2.05 4.21
CA ASN A 29 -36.98 2.10 5.57
C ASN A 29 -36.16 0.89 6.09
N GLU A 30 -35.02 0.91 6.77
CA GLU A 30 -34.11 1.89 7.40
C GLU A 30 -32.76 1.15 7.57
N ASN A 31 -31.60 1.79 7.35
CA ASN A 31 -30.69 2.14 8.43
C ASN A 31 -29.51 2.96 7.88
N HIS A 32 -29.41 4.15 8.44
CA HIS A 32 -28.58 5.27 8.04
C HIS A 32 -27.17 5.13 8.62
N LYS A 33 -26.17 4.94 7.77
CA LYS A 33 -24.79 5.35 8.04
C LYS A 33 -24.31 6.17 6.86
N ASP A 34 -24.42 7.48 7.01
CA ASP A 34 -23.88 8.47 6.10
C ASP A 34 -22.40 8.20 5.85
N ILE A 35 -22.08 7.82 4.61
CA ILE A 35 -20.71 7.85 4.09
C ILE A 35 -20.48 9.28 3.64
N LEU A 36 -19.72 10.04 4.43
CA LEU A 36 -19.32 11.39 4.06
C LEU A 36 -18.43 11.34 2.81
N PRO A 37 -18.69 12.16 1.78
CA PRO A 37 -17.81 12.28 0.63
C PRO A 37 -16.55 13.05 1.05
N ILE A 38 -15.37 12.42 0.90
CA ILE A 38 -14.07 13.08 1.10
C ILE A 38 -13.85 14.05 -0.06
N SER A 39 -14.41 15.26 0.08
CA SER A 39 -14.08 16.40 -0.75
C SER A 39 -13.15 17.31 0.05
N LYS A 40 -11.95 17.55 -0.51
CA LYS A 40 -10.96 18.56 -0.13
C LYS A 40 -10.40 18.45 1.30
N ILE A 41 -9.33 17.67 1.45
CA ILE A 41 -8.39 17.85 2.56
C ILE A 41 -7.26 18.74 2.04
N ASP A 42 -7.28 20.00 2.47
CA ASP A 42 -6.16 20.92 2.29
C ASP A 42 -4.92 20.36 2.97
N THR A 43 -3.81 20.49 2.25
CA THR A 43 -2.49 19.98 2.62
C THR A 43 -1.92 20.79 3.78
N ALA A 44 -2.13 20.34 5.01
CA ALA A 44 -1.32 20.73 6.16
C ALA A 44 -1.43 19.71 7.31
N LYS A 45 -0.32 19.00 7.56
CA LYS A 45 0.04 18.41 8.86
C LYS A 45 -1.01 17.48 9.51
N ALA A 46 -1.48 16.46 8.78
CA ALA A 46 -2.20 15.36 9.39
C ALA A 46 -1.20 14.25 9.82
N THR A 47 -0.87 14.20 11.10
CA THR A 47 -0.50 12.93 11.72
C THR A 47 -1.81 12.18 11.90
N VAL A 48 -2.06 11.19 11.05
CA VAL A 48 -3.27 10.38 11.13
C VAL A 48 -3.06 9.40 12.28
N GLU A 49 -3.44 9.81 13.49
CA GLU A 49 -3.45 8.97 14.67
C GLU A 49 -4.71 8.09 14.64
N LEU A 50 -4.67 7.06 13.79
CA LEU A 50 -5.70 6.02 13.76
C LEU A 50 -5.43 5.09 14.94
N ILE A 51 -6.09 5.37 16.06
CA ILE A 51 -6.13 4.49 17.22
C ILE A 51 -7.38 3.61 17.10
N LYS A 52 -7.21 2.29 16.95
CA LYS A 52 -8.00 1.32 17.73
C LYS A 52 -7.51 -0.12 17.68
N ASP A 53 -7.55 -0.72 18.88
CA ASP A 53 -7.79 -2.12 19.28
C ASP A 53 -7.19 -3.26 18.44
N SER A 54 -5.95 -3.58 18.78
CA SER A 54 -5.41 -4.92 19.03
C SER A 54 -5.97 -6.08 18.21
N ILE A 55 -5.19 -6.50 17.20
CA ILE A 55 -5.15 -7.89 16.78
C ILE A 55 -4.62 -8.71 17.97
N ALA A 56 -5.38 -9.71 18.40
CA ALA A 56 -5.05 -10.58 19.52
C ALA A 56 -3.81 -11.45 19.19
N GLY A 57 -2.61 -10.90 19.44
CA GLY A 57 -1.48 -11.68 19.93
C GLY A 57 -1.70 -11.97 21.42
N GLU A 58 -1.06 -13.01 21.95
CA GLU A 58 -1.03 -13.24 23.40
C GLU A 58 -0.60 -11.94 24.10
N GLU A 59 -1.35 -11.52 25.13
CA GLU A 59 -1.06 -10.30 25.89
C GLU A 59 0.40 -10.34 26.37
N GLY A 60 1.29 -9.55 25.75
CA GLY A 60 2.69 -9.43 26.14
C GLY A 60 3.73 -9.56 25.03
N GLU A 61 3.36 -9.97 23.81
CA GLU A 61 4.32 -10.17 22.70
C GLU A 61 4.21 -9.14 21.57
N THR A 62 3.46 -8.06 21.75
CA THR A 62 3.41 -6.94 20.78
C THR A 62 4.12 -5.71 21.33
N GLU A 63 4.74 -4.95 20.43
CA GLU A 63 5.34 -3.65 20.74
C GLU A 63 4.74 -2.56 19.86
N THR A 64 4.41 -1.43 20.48
CA THR A 64 3.97 -0.24 19.74
C THR A 64 5.15 0.39 19.01
N CYS A 65 5.10 0.37 17.69
CA CYS A 65 6.04 1.00 16.79
C CYS A 65 5.39 2.13 15.97
N TYR A 66 6.24 2.95 15.36
CA TYR A 66 5.85 4.04 14.47
C TYR A 66 6.48 3.80 13.09
N VAL A 67 5.64 3.48 12.11
CA VAL A 67 6.05 3.14 10.74
C VAL A 67 5.96 4.38 9.87
N VAL A 68 7.09 4.81 9.30
CA VAL A 68 7.14 5.94 8.36
C VAL A 68 6.91 5.42 6.94
N ILE A 69 5.92 5.99 6.25
CA ILE A 69 5.47 5.56 4.93
C ILE A 69 5.60 6.72 3.95
N ALA A 70 6.34 6.51 2.86
CA ALA A 70 6.53 7.53 1.83
C ALA A 70 5.34 7.60 0.86
N ASP A 71 4.76 6.46 0.51
CA ASP A 71 3.62 6.35 -0.42
C ASP A 71 2.95 4.97 -0.28
N THR A 72 1.76 4.83 -0.85
CA THR A 72 1.00 3.57 -0.90
C THR A 72 0.42 3.32 -2.28
N GLY A 73 0.06 2.07 -2.59
CA GLY A 73 -0.56 1.71 -3.85
C GLY A 73 -0.75 0.21 -4.01
N THR A 74 -1.22 -0.21 -5.18
CA THR A 74 -1.46 -1.64 -5.50
C THR A 74 -0.51 -2.17 -6.58
N HIS A 75 0.35 -1.32 -7.14
CA HIS A 75 1.26 -1.68 -8.22
C HIS A 75 2.69 -1.76 -7.69
N TYR A 76 3.18 -2.98 -7.51
CA TYR A 76 4.50 -3.25 -6.95
C TYR A 76 5.62 -2.49 -7.68
N TYR A 77 5.71 -2.61 -9.01
CA TYR A 77 6.79 -2.00 -9.77
C TYR A 77 6.79 -0.47 -9.69
N SER A 78 5.61 0.16 -9.70
CA SER A 78 5.50 1.61 -9.54
C SER A 78 6.02 2.09 -8.17
N LEU A 79 5.79 1.32 -7.10
CA LEU A 79 6.32 1.63 -5.78
C LEU A 79 7.80 1.29 -5.66
N ARG A 80 8.27 0.22 -6.31
CA ARG A 80 9.69 -0.14 -6.36
C ARG A 80 10.51 0.95 -7.04
N ASP A 81 10.01 1.52 -8.14
CA ASP A 81 10.73 2.60 -8.83
C ASP A 81 10.82 3.86 -7.95
N LYS A 82 9.78 4.15 -7.15
CA LYS A 82 9.84 5.21 -6.12
C LYS A 82 10.81 4.87 -4.99
N MET A 83 10.86 3.62 -4.56
CA MET A 83 11.82 3.14 -3.56
C MET A 83 13.26 3.35 -4.01
N LEU A 84 13.56 2.98 -5.27
CA LEU A 84 14.88 3.19 -5.87
C LEU A 84 15.22 4.68 -5.97
N ALA A 85 14.26 5.54 -6.36
CA ALA A 85 14.47 6.98 -6.37
C ALA A 85 14.76 7.56 -4.98
N LEU A 86 14.08 7.07 -3.93
CA LEU A 86 14.36 7.47 -2.54
C LEU A 86 15.73 6.97 -2.08
N HIS A 87 16.12 5.74 -2.42
CA HIS A 87 17.44 5.21 -2.15
C HIS A 87 18.53 6.13 -2.73
N ASP A 88 18.40 6.52 -4.01
CA ASP A 88 19.36 7.39 -4.67
C ASP A 88 19.42 8.79 -4.03
N THR A 89 18.25 9.33 -3.66
CA THR A 89 18.11 10.70 -3.14
C THR A 89 18.58 10.82 -1.69
N LEU A 90 18.17 9.89 -0.83
CA LEU A 90 18.41 9.93 0.62
C LEU A 90 19.60 9.07 1.05
N ARG A 91 20.14 8.25 0.15
CA ARG A 91 21.19 7.26 0.46
C ARG A 91 20.79 6.27 1.54
N GLN A 92 19.48 6.03 1.67
CA GLN A 92 18.91 5.08 2.61
C GLN A 92 19.01 3.66 2.04
N ALA A 93 19.50 2.70 2.84
CA ALA A 93 19.63 1.32 2.38
C ALA A 93 18.26 0.70 2.06
N ILE A 94 18.24 -0.26 1.12
CA ILE A 94 17.06 -1.09 0.83
C ILE A 94 17.32 -2.45 1.46
N ASP A 95 16.33 -2.97 2.18
CA ASP A 95 16.35 -4.34 2.67
C ASP A 95 15.00 -5.00 2.37
N THR A 96 15.05 -5.98 1.46
CA THR A 96 13.87 -6.75 1.05
C THR A 96 13.64 -7.98 1.91
N MET A 97 14.55 -8.29 2.86
CA MET A 97 14.58 -9.54 3.63
C MET A 97 14.45 -10.77 2.71
N HIS A 98 15.20 -10.77 1.61
CA HIS A 98 15.18 -11.79 0.55
C HIS A 98 13.85 -11.96 -0.20
N ARG A 99 12.82 -11.18 0.11
CA ARG A 99 11.56 -11.19 -0.63
C ARG A 99 11.70 -10.57 -2.01
N THR A 100 10.95 -11.09 -2.98
CA THR A 100 10.76 -10.50 -4.31
C THR A 100 9.29 -10.57 -4.71
N TYR A 101 8.88 -9.84 -5.76
CA TYR A 101 7.52 -9.95 -6.26
C TYR A 101 7.37 -11.14 -7.21
N ASN A 102 6.61 -12.12 -6.77
CA ASN A 102 6.22 -13.29 -7.55
C ASN A 102 5.02 -12.90 -8.45
N VAL A 103 5.30 -12.76 -9.75
CA VAL A 103 4.29 -12.36 -10.75
C VAL A 103 3.18 -13.41 -10.92
N THR A 104 3.51 -14.69 -10.72
CA THR A 104 2.54 -15.80 -10.84
C THR A 104 1.55 -15.79 -9.69
N LYS A 105 2.03 -15.52 -8.46
CA LYS A 105 1.19 -15.44 -7.25
C LYS A 105 0.58 -14.06 -7.02
N ASP A 106 1.04 -13.03 -7.73
CA ASP A 106 0.70 -11.62 -7.46
C ASP A 106 0.96 -11.28 -5.97
N LEU A 107 2.17 -11.62 -5.51
CA LEU A 107 2.55 -11.62 -4.10
C LEU A 107 4.00 -11.16 -3.91
N ILE A 108 4.27 -10.30 -2.93
CA ILE A 108 5.64 -10.12 -2.40
C ILE A 108 5.93 -11.35 -1.53
N ALA A 109 6.92 -12.16 -1.89
CA ALA A 109 7.14 -13.45 -1.25
C ALA A 109 8.63 -13.77 -1.13
N LEU A 110 8.96 -14.64 -0.17
CA LEU A 110 10.23 -15.36 -0.18
C LEU A 110 10.32 -16.29 -1.41
N PRO A 111 11.53 -16.73 -1.80
CA PRO A 111 11.70 -17.79 -2.79
C PRO A 111 10.91 -19.06 -2.41
N GLU A 112 10.53 -19.86 -3.41
CA GLU A 112 9.82 -21.14 -3.17
C GLU A 112 10.73 -22.21 -2.54
N ASP A 113 12.05 -22.01 -2.62
CA ASP A 113 13.10 -22.87 -2.08
C ASP A 113 13.83 -22.22 -0.90
N ASP A 114 13.15 -21.31 -0.19
CA ASP A 114 13.66 -20.71 1.05
C ASP A 114 13.90 -21.77 2.14
N GLU A 115 14.86 -21.53 3.03
CA GLU A 115 15.19 -22.46 4.13
C GLU A 115 14.10 -22.50 5.21
N ASP A 116 13.28 -21.44 5.28
CA ASP A 116 12.08 -21.39 6.07
C ASP A 116 10.92 -22.06 5.31
N ASP A 117 10.74 -23.36 5.55
CA ASP A 117 9.66 -24.15 4.93
C ASP A 117 8.25 -23.58 5.20
N LEU A 118 8.06 -22.80 6.27
CA LEU A 118 6.76 -22.23 6.63
C LEU A 118 6.41 -21.01 5.77
N TYR A 119 7.42 -20.20 5.41
CA TYR A 119 7.24 -18.98 4.63
C TYR A 119 7.77 -19.07 3.20
N ALA A 120 8.35 -20.20 2.79
CA ALA A 120 8.77 -20.47 1.43
C ALA A 120 7.62 -20.21 0.43
N GLY A 121 7.85 -19.29 -0.51
CA GLY A 121 6.85 -18.88 -1.49
C GLY A 121 5.72 -18.00 -0.96
N ASP A 122 5.75 -17.61 0.32
CA ASP A 122 4.75 -16.79 1.00
C ASP A 122 5.33 -15.46 1.51
N TYR A 123 4.46 -14.58 2.01
CA TYR A 123 4.88 -13.28 2.55
C TYR A 123 5.35 -13.40 4.00
N TYR A 124 6.59 -12.98 4.23
CA TYR A 124 7.17 -12.80 5.57
C TYR A 124 7.18 -11.32 5.95
N PRO A 125 6.55 -10.86 7.05
CA PRO A 125 6.48 -9.43 7.37
C PRO A 125 7.78 -8.88 7.99
N ARG A 126 8.14 -7.63 7.68
CA ARG A 126 9.12 -6.88 8.48
C ARG A 126 8.50 -6.41 9.79
N ARG A 127 9.11 -6.78 10.92
CA ARG A 127 8.60 -6.48 12.28
C ARG A 127 9.52 -5.61 13.11
N PHE A 128 10.84 -5.76 12.96
CA PHE A 128 11.81 -5.10 13.83
C PHE A 128 12.11 -3.64 13.43
N PRO A 129 12.41 -2.77 14.41
CA PRO A 129 12.87 -1.42 14.17
C PRO A 129 14.07 -1.38 13.22
N SER A 130 13.98 -0.54 12.21
CA SER A 130 14.91 -0.53 11.08
C SER A 130 14.74 0.80 10.31
N GLN A 131 15.80 1.29 9.68
CA GLN A 131 15.76 2.54 8.88
C GLN A 131 15.89 2.24 7.37
N GLU A 132 15.69 0.99 6.98
CA GLU A 132 15.80 0.53 5.62
C GLU A 132 14.49 0.78 4.86
N LEU A 133 14.63 1.03 3.56
CA LEU A 133 13.53 1.09 2.62
C LEU A 133 13.05 -0.33 2.33
N SER A 134 11.73 -0.52 2.34
CA SER A 134 11.12 -1.78 1.93
C SER A 134 9.70 -1.59 1.37
N LEU A 135 9.24 -2.62 0.65
CA LEU A 135 7.87 -2.73 0.18
C LEU A 135 7.15 -3.79 1.01
N GLU A 136 6.15 -3.36 1.76
CA GLU A 136 5.43 -4.18 2.73
C GLU A 136 3.93 -4.09 2.47
N TYR A 137 3.16 -5.07 2.91
CA TYR A 137 1.70 -4.95 2.88
C TYR A 137 1.21 -4.06 4.02
N LEU A 138 0.44 -3.03 3.67
CA LEU A 138 -0.02 -1.98 4.60
C LEU A 138 -0.92 -2.53 5.71
N ASN A 139 -1.66 -3.61 5.43
CA ASN A 139 -2.54 -4.25 6.42
C ASN A 139 -1.80 -4.89 7.60
N PHE A 140 -0.48 -5.12 7.49
CA PHE A 140 0.34 -5.52 8.64
C PHE A 140 0.56 -4.39 9.65
N TYR A 141 0.48 -3.14 9.20
CA TYR A 141 0.70 -1.97 10.06
C TYR A 141 -0.59 -1.22 10.39
N LEU A 142 -1.59 -1.32 9.50
CA LEU A 142 -2.86 -0.63 9.59
C LEU A 142 -3.99 -1.60 9.24
N GLU A 143 -4.65 -2.16 10.26
CA GLU A 143 -5.64 -3.25 10.11
C GLU A 143 -6.75 -2.94 9.09
N GLN A 144 -7.25 -1.71 9.09
CA GLN A 144 -8.31 -1.25 8.17
C GLN A 144 -7.84 -0.98 6.72
N ALA A 145 -6.57 -1.26 6.40
CA ALA A 145 -6.07 -1.12 5.04
C ALA A 145 -6.69 -2.16 4.11
N ARG A 146 -6.94 -1.76 2.86
CA ARG A 146 -7.43 -2.68 1.84
C ARG A 146 -6.40 -3.80 1.61
N GLU A 147 -6.89 -5.02 1.44
CA GLU A 147 -6.07 -6.17 1.03
C GLU A 147 -5.15 -5.83 -0.15
N LYS A 148 -3.94 -6.39 -0.14
CA LYS A 148 -2.89 -6.17 -1.15
C LYS A 148 -2.48 -4.70 -1.36
N SER A 149 -2.88 -3.78 -0.48
CA SER A 149 -2.28 -2.44 -0.47
C SER A 149 -0.83 -2.54 -0.02
N ILE A 150 0.08 -2.06 -0.85
CA ILE A 150 1.52 -2.04 -0.60
C ILE A 150 1.87 -0.65 -0.05
N ALA A 151 2.68 -0.61 0.99
CA ALA A 151 3.31 0.57 1.54
C ALA A 151 4.79 0.60 1.14
N LEU A 152 5.26 1.77 0.71
CA LEU A 152 6.69 2.08 0.66
C LEU A 152 7.12 2.57 2.04
N VAL A 153 7.62 1.62 2.83
CA VAL A 153 8.11 1.87 4.19
C VAL A 153 9.52 2.45 4.11
N THR A 154 9.78 3.49 4.89
CA THR A 154 11.11 4.11 5.02
C THR A 154 11.69 3.95 6.42
N GLY A 155 11.05 3.18 7.27
CA GLY A 155 11.57 2.82 8.58
C GLY A 155 10.47 2.49 9.58
N ILE A 156 10.85 1.67 10.55
CA ILE A 156 10.07 1.30 11.73
C ILE A 156 10.83 1.82 12.95
N TYR A 157 10.17 2.62 13.77
CA TYR A 157 10.79 3.32 14.89
C TYR A 157 10.09 2.97 16.20
N GLU A 158 10.86 2.73 17.25
CA GLU A 158 10.36 2.45 18.60
C GLU A 158 9.68 3.65 19.25
N THR A 159 10.03 4.88 18.83
CA THR A 159 9.52 6.10 19.45
C THR A 159 8.88 7.04 18.44
N LYS A 160 7.84 7.74 18.88
CA LYS A 160 7.18 8.78 18.09
C LYS A 160 8.16 9.86 17.63
N ASN A 161 9.05 10.28 18.51
CA ASN A 161 9.98 11.39 18.25
C ASN A 161 10.98 11.04 17.13
N SER A 162 11.50 9.81 17.10
CA SER A 162 12.39 9.38 16.02
C SER A 162 11.64 9.24 14.69
N ALA A 163 10.41 8.72 14.70
CA ALA A 163 9.56 8.68 13.50
C ALA A 163 9.22 10.08 12.97
N ASP A 164 8.83 11.02 13.84
CA ASP A 164 8.53 12.40 13.46
C ASP A 164 9.77 13.09 12.85
N SER A 165 10.95 12.86 13.43
CA SER A 165 12.21 13.40 12.91
C SER A 165 12.54 12.87 11.52
N ALA A 166 12.35 11.56 11.29
CA ALA A 166 12.54 10.94 9.99
C ALA A 166 11.52 11.44 8.97
N LEU A 167 10.26 11.58 9.38
CA LEU A 167 9.17 12.09 8.55
C LEU A 167 9.44 13.52 8.06
N ASP A 168 9.98 14.40 8.91
CA ASP A 168 10.31 15.77 8.54
C ASP A 168 11.41 15.84 7.47
N ILE A 169 12.37 14.91 7.49
CA ILE A 169 13.38 14.79 6.43
C ILE A 169 12.73 14.26 5.16
N LEU A 170 11.95 13.17 5.27
CA LEU A 170 11.30 12.51 4.14
C LEU A 170 10.33 13.45 3.40
N ARG A 171 9.57 14.29 4.12
CA ARG A 171 8.61 15.23 3.52
C ARG A 171 9.23 16.27 2.60
N LYS A 172 10.54 16.48 2.66
CA LYS A 172 11.26 17.35 1.71
C LYS A 172 11.29 16.76 0.30
N VAL A 173 11.17 15.43 0.17
CA VAL A 173 11.25 14.71 -1.11
C VAL A 173 9.98 13.89 -1.41
N SER A 174 9.22 13.48 -0.39
CA SER A 174 7.89 12.89 -0.51
C SER A 174 6.87 13.64 0.36
N PRO A 175 6.24 14.72 -0.15
CA PRO A 175 5.35 15.58 0.64
C PRO A 175 4.12 14.88 1.22
N LYS A 176 3.70 13.76 0.64
CA LYS A 176 2.55 12.96 1.07
C LYS A 176 2.90 11.93 2.15
N ALA A 177 4.16 11.84 2.55
CA ALA A 177 4.59 10.90 3.57
C ALA A 177 3.85 11.11 4.90
N PHE A 178 3.62 10.00 5.58
CA PHE A 178 2.88 9.94 6.85
C PHE A 178 3.46 8.86 7.76
N VAL A 179 3.01 8.85 9.02
CA VAL A 179 3.37 7.86 10.03
C VAL A 179 2.12 7.10 10.45
N VAL A 180 2.28 5.79 10.64
CA VAL A 180 1.29 4.91 11.24
C VAL A 180 1.82 4.45 12.60
N LYS A 181 1.03 4.60 13.65
CA LYS A 181 1.27 3.92 14.93
C LYS A 181 0.72 2.50 14.80
N SER A 182 1.53 1.49 15.09
CA SER A 182 1.18 0.08 14.88
C SER A 182 1.65 -0.76 16.06
N ASP A 183 0.81 -1.68 16.53
CA ASP A 183 1.21 -2.70 17.50
C ASP A 183 1.67 -3.93 16.73
N ILE A 184 2.99 -4.15 16.72
CA ILE A 184 3.63 -5.19 15.91
C ILE A 184 4.00 -6.37 16.81
N TYR A 185 3.61 -7.58 16.43
CA TYR A 185 4.03 -8.80 17.11
C TYR A 185 5.55 -8.97 17.04
N MET A 186 6.21 -9.16 18.18
CA MET A 186 7.67 -9.31 18.35
C MET A 186 8.09 -10.72 18.76
N GLY A 187 7.15 -11.64 18.98
CA GLY A 187 7.46 -13.03 19.28
C GLY A 187 8.14 -13.77 18.13
N CYS A 188 8.45 -15.06 18.32
CA CYS A 188 9.10 -15.86 17.28
C CYS A 188 8.11 -16.18 16.15
N ILE A 189 8.50 -15.96 14.90
CA ILE A 189 7.74 -16.40 13.72
C ILE A 189 8.62 -17.40 12.95
N HIS A 190 8.64 -18.62 13.48
CA HIS A 190 9.45 -19.76 13.03
C HIS A 190 10.96 -19.65 13.25
#